data_AF-A0A0N7M576-F1
#
_entry.id   AF-A0A0N7M576-F1
#
_cell.length_a   1.000
_cell.length_b   1.000
_cell.length_c   1.000
_cell.angle_alpha   90.00
_cell.angle_beta   90.00
_cell.angle_gamma   90.00
#
_symmetry.space_group_name_H-M   'P 1'
#
loop_
_entity.id
_entity.type
_entity.pdbx_description
1 polymer ?
#
loop_
_entity_poly.entity_id
_entity_poly.type
_entity_poly.pdbx_seq_one_letter_code
_entity_poly.pdbx_strand_id
1 'polypeptide(L)'
;MKTALLFTANTPQLAASSLMTQTLRAPGRGAYDQDIWVLSTQLSSDARDYLKAEGIRAHVSPMAWADGKMKWRRLFPGKTDAEALAAFHAYRNKRMSKLIYLEWHALHGQDYDAVAVCDNDLYFQDDVRGLFEQASNGCINYTAEANPMYPGTSLWKKDLRYRQLTGDWAYDGGLHEVNIGFITAQPDVMKDLFEEIRTRFPELPPSLIRDHNWHDQDLARVVRATRPELFCEFPEDSILHLCGGGMALAEERRPGHFINRLTGTAPKIVHFGGGAWKDFRSVAPSFQATAQDVFDNACQRNSQGLRLAISSASYDRGSRLLQASGWYVAPSGATPPSLVISTSAAGLAGIPVLGPPRPDVAARYAGSGSWTFSARLPDLPAGGTLEATLISSGDIQRARKTIEQTG
;
A
#
# COMPACT_ATOMS: atom_id res chain seq x y z
N MET A 1 -8.68 19.98 -20.00
CA MET A 1 -9.46 19.19 -19.02
C MET A 1 -8.64 19.08 -17.76
N LYS A 2 -9.09 19.67 -16.66
CA LYS A 2 -8.44 19.59 -15.36
C LYS A 2 -8.97 18.38 -14.62
N THR A 3 -8.09 17.49 -14.17
CA THR A 3 -8.49 16.22 -13.54
C THR A 3 -7.86 16.05 -12.17
N ALA A 4 -8.48 15.22 -11.34
CA ALA A 4 -7.89 14.78 -10.08
C ALA A 4 -7.99 13.26 -9.93
N LEU A 5 -6.92 12.64 -9.46
CA LEU A 5 -6.93 11.26 -8.99
C LEU A 5 -6.94 11.24 -7.46
N LEU A 6 -7.95 10.61 -6.88
CA LEU A 6 -8.15 10.52 -5.44
C LEU A 6 -8.02 9.07 -5.00
N PHE A 7 -7.16 8.80 -4.02
CA PHE A 7 -7.04 7.46 -3.45
C PHE A 7 -7.20 7.48 -1.93
N THR A 8 -7.74 6.40 -1.37
CA THR A 8 -7.91 6.31 0.08
C THR A 8 -6.72 5.68 0.77
N ALA A 9 -6.11 6.37 1.73
CA ALA A 9 -5.02 5.83 2.54
C ALA A 9 -4.87 6.56 3.88
N ASN A 10 -4.62 5.81 4.95
CA ASN A 10 -4.11 6.32 6.22
C ASN A 10 -2.58 6.10 6.29
N THR A 11 -1.91 6.66 7.31
CA THR A 11 -0.44 6.59 7.45
C THR A 11 0.19 5.23 7.08
N PRO A 12 -0.26 4.07 7.60
CA PRO A 12 0.40 2.79 7.30
C PRO A 12 0.27 2.36 5.83
N GLN A 13 -0.77 2.84 5.15
CA GLN A 13 -1.13 2.49 3.78
C GLN A 13 -0.42 3.37 2.74
N LEU A 14 0.11 4.52 3.15
CA LEU A 14 0.82 5.43 2.25
C LEU A 14 2.11 4.83 1.69
N ALA A 15 2.81 4.00 2.48
CA ALA A 15 3.99 3.28 2.03
C ALA A 15 3.69 2.43 0.78
N ALA A 16 2.61 1.66 0.84
CA ALA A 16 2.12 0.84 -0.26
C ALA A 16 1.71 1.68 -1.49
N SER A 17 1.19 2.90 -1.27
CA SER A 17 0.78 3.79 -2.36
C SER A 17 1.96 4.43 -3.12
N SER A 18 3.19 4.34 -2.61
CA SER A 18 4.35 4.95 -3.26
C SER A 18 4.63 4.37 -4.65
N LEU A 19 4.46 3.06 -4.83
CA LEU A 19 4.60 2.41 -6.14
C LEU A 19 3.51 2.88 -7.11
N MET A 20 2.28 3.00 -6.61
CA MET A 20 1.15 3.49 -7.39
C MET A 20 1.42 4.91 -7.90
N THR A 21 1.83 5.84 -7.04
CA THR A 21 2.07 7.24 -7.44
C THR A 21 3.27 7.39 -8.36
N GLN A 22 4.34 6.60 -8.15
CA GLN A 22 5.50 6.57 -9.04
C GLN A 22 5.14 6.08 -10.44
N THR A 23 4.38 4.98 -10.54
CA THR A 23 3.97 4.43 -11.84
C THR A 23 2.94 5.30 -12.55
N LEU A 24 2.06 5.96 -11.79
CA LEU A 24 1.08 6.91 -12.30
C LEU A 24 1.75 8.09 -13.01
N ARG A 25 2.80 8.67 -12.41
CA ARG A 25 3.51 9.85 -12.95
C ARG A 25 4.51 9.53 -14.04
N ALA A 26 5.05 8.32 -14.06
CA ALA A 26 6.14 7.97 -14.97
C ALA A 26 5.72 8.19 -16.45
N PRO A 27 6.52 8.93 -17.27
CA PRO A 27 6.17 9.26 -18.65
C PRO A 27 5.96 8.07 -19.58
N GLY A 28 6.65 6.94 -19.32
CA GLY A 28 6.48 5.69 -20.07
C GLY A 28 5.44 4.74 -19.47
N ARG A 29 4.58 5.23 -18.58
CA ARG A 29 3.54 4.47 -17.87
C ARG A 29 2.28 5.35 -17.82
N GLY A 30 1.76 5.68 -16.63
CA GLY A 30 0.54 6.45 -16.47
C GLY A 30 0.59 7.85 -17.09
N ALA A 31 1.78 8.45 -17.22
CA ALA A 31 1.98 9.78 -17.81
C ALA A 31 1.04 10.87 -17.24
N TYR A 32 0.67 10.74 -15.95
CA TYR A 32 -0.27 11.64 -15.30
C TYR A 32 0.44 12.82 -14.65
N ASP A 33 0.05 14.04 -15.04
CA ASP A 33 0.68 15.30 -14.64
C ASP A 33 -0.28 16.26 -13.90
N GLN A 34 -1.46 15.77 -13.51
CA GLN A 34 -2.50 16.57 -12.83
C GLN A 34 -2.53 16.32 -11.31
N ASP A 35 -3.55 16.82 -10.62
CA ASP A 35 -3.63 16.80 -9.16
C ASP A 35 -3.87 15.39 -8.61
N ILE A 36 -3.09 15.01 -7.61
CA ILE A 36 -3.25 13.75 -6.86
C ILE A 36 -3.67 14.09 -5.43
N TRP A 37 -4.70 13.41 -4.94
CA TRP A 37 -5.24 13.59 -3.60
C TRP A 37 -5.25 12.28 -2.80
N VAL A 38 -4.92 12.40 -1.52
CA VAL A 38 -5.19 11.37 -0.51
C VAL A 38 -6.45 11.73 0.26
N LEU A 39 -7.40 10.82 0.28
CA LEU A 39 -8.55 10.84 1.17
C LEU A 39 -8.24 9.98 2.39
N SER A 40 -8.22 10.58 3.57
CA SER A 40 -7.74 9.91 4.77
C SER A 40 -8.63 10.14 5.98
N THR A 41 -8.71 9.15 6.86
CA THR A 41 -9.33 9.37 8.18
C THR A 41 -8.35 9.95 9.19
N GLN A 42 -7.05 9.70 8.98
CA GLN A 42 -6.00 10.16 9.86
C GLN A 42 -4.63 10.10 9.17
N LEU A 43 -3.83 11.13 9.38
CA LEU A 43 -2.45 11.23 8.92
C LEU A 43 -1.55 11.71 10.07
N SER A 44 -0.45 11.00 10.29
CA SER A 44 0.67 11.46 11.12
C SER A 44 1.38 12.68 10.52
N SER A 45 2.21 13.36 11.30
CA SER A 45 3.07 14.44 10.82
C SER A 45 3.95 13.97 9.66
N ASP A 46 4.63 12.84 9.83
CA ASP A 46 5.55 12.31 8.81
C ASP A 46 4.85 11.95 7.51
N ALA A 47 3.63 11.43 7.60
CA ALA A 47 2.79 11.18 6.44
C ALA A 47 2.43 12.48 5.69
N ARG A 48 2.13 13.57 6.42
CA ARG A 48 1.81 14.86 5.80
C ARG A 48 3.04 15.46 5.11
N ASP A 49 4.21 15.33 5.73
CA ASP A 49 5.46 15.80 5.16
C ASP A 49 5.85 14.99 3.92
N TYR A 50 5.66 13.67 3.96
CA TYR A 50 5.80 12.79 2.79
C TYR A 50 4.91 13.25 1.63
N LEU A 51 3.62 13.44 1.88
CA LEU A 51 2.69 13.87 0.83
C LEU A 51 3.07 15.23 0.27
N LYS A 52 3.49 16.17 1.12
CA LYS A 52 3.99 17.49 0.68
C LYS A 52 5.24 17.37 -0.19
N ALA A 53 6.21 16.54 0.20
CA ALA A 53 7.43 16.31 -0.56
C ALA A 53 7.14 15.68 -1.94
N GLU A 54 6.18 14.77 -1.99
CA GLU A 54 5.70 14.16 -3.23
C GLU A 54 4.74 15.06 -4.03
N GLY A 55 4.39 16.27 -3.55
CA GLY A 55 3.41 17.13 -4.24
C GLY A 55 2.02 16.49 -4.34
N ILE A 56 1.64 15.68 -3.36
CA ILE A 56 0.34 15.04 -3.24
C ILE A 56 -0.48 15.82 -2.19
N ARG A 57 -1.71 16.19 -2.53
CA ARG A 57 -2.61 16.90 -1.63
C ARG A 57 -3.33 15.93 -0.71
N ALA A 58 -3.82 16.40 0.43
CA ALA A 58 -4.51 15.55 1.40
C ALA A 58 -5.81 16.21 1.87
N HIS A 59 -6.86 15.40 1.98
CA HIS A 59 -8.09 15.76 2.69
C HIS A 59 -8.30 14.74 3.81
N VAL A 60 -8.33 15.24 5.04
CA VAL A 60 -8.44 14.41 6.25
C VAL A 60 -9.80 14.64 6.87
N SER A 61 -10.62 13.59 6.91
CA SER A 61 -11.94 13.62 7.51
C SER A 61 -12.07 12.51 8.55
N PRO A 62 -12.43 12.83 9.81
CA PRO A 62 -12.73 11.80 10.80
C PRO A 62 -14.01 11.01 10.47
N MET A 63 -14.77 11.37 9.43
CA MET A 63 -16.06 10.78 9.07
C MET A 63 -17.07 10.81 10.24
N ALA A 64 -17.15 11.94 10.95
CA ALA A 64 -17.94 12.06 12.17
C ALA A 64 -19.44 11.72 11.98
N TRP A 65 -19.97 11.87 10.75
CA TRP A 65 -21.33 11.47 10.43
C TRP A 65 -21.57 9.97 10.68
N ALA A 66 -20.57 9.12 10.42
CA ALA A 66 -20.70 7.67 10.54
C ALA A 66 -20.89 7.27 12.01
N ASP A 67 -20.21 7.96 12.93
CA ASP A 67 -20.29 7.68 14.37
C ASP A 67 -21.69 7.99 14.93
N GLY A 68 -22.36 9.01 14.39
CA GLY A 68 -23.72 9.41 14.78
C GLY A 68 -24.84 8.67 14.05
N LYS A 69 -24.60 8.15 12.84
CA LYS A 69 -25.63 7.51 12.00
C LYS A 69 -25.58 5.99 12.02
N MET A 70 -24.40 5.40 12.18
CA MET A 70 -24.26 3.95 12.20
C MET A 70 -24.60 3.40 13.58
N LYS A 71 -25.38 2.32 13.62
CA LYS A 71 -25.66 1.56 14.86
C LYS A 71 -24.47 0.67 15.24
N TRP A 72 -23.28 1.25 15.35
CA TRP A 72 -22.00 0.54 15.48
C TRP A 72 -21.97 -0.43 16.66
N ARG A 73 -22.68 -0.13 17.75
CA ARG A 73 -22.77 -1.03 18.91
C ARG A 73 -23.38 -2.40 18.56
N ARG A 74 -24.32 -2.44 17.61
CA ARG A 74 -24.96 -3.68 17.13
C ARG A 74 -24.03 -4.49 16.23
N LEU A 75 -23.03 -3.85 15.63
CA LEU A 75 -22.05 -4.50 14.76
C LEU A 75 -21.04 -5.33 15.58
N PHE A 76 -20.79 -4.93 16.83
CA PHE A 76 -19.80 -5.58 17.69
C PHE A 76 -20.39 -5.97 19.06
N PRO A 77 -21.34 -6.93 19.08
CA PRO A 77 -21.91 -7.42 20.33
C PRO A 77 -20.83 -8.09 21.20
N GLY A 78 -20.94 -7.94 22.53
CA GLY A 78 -20.02 -8.57 23.49
C GLY A 78 -18.70 -7.83 23.74
N LYS A 79 -18.38 -6.78 22.98
CA LYS A 79 -17.26 -5.86 23.29
C LYS A 79 -17.70 -4.77 24.28
N THR A 80 -16.77 -4.19 25.03
CA THR A 80 -17.01 -2.91 25.75
C THR A 80 -17.26 -1.78 24.75
N ASP A 81 -17.79 -0.64 25.20
CA ASP A 81 -18.09 0.47 24.28
C ASP A 81 -16.81 1.04 23.63
N ALA A 82 -15.72 1.15 24.37
CA ALA A 82 -14.42 1.59 23.84
C ALA A 82 -13.87 0.63 22.77
N GLU A 83 -13.94 -0.68 23.02
CA GLU A 83 -13.49 -1.70 22.06
C GLU A 83 -14.40 -1.79 20.82
N ALA A 84 -15.71 -1.66 21.01
CA ALA A 84 -16.68 -1.67 19.92
C ALA A 84 -16.50 -0.44 19.02
N LEU A 85 -16.25 0.73 19.61
CA LEU A 85 -15.97 1.96 18.87
C LEU A 85 -14.64 1.85 18.11
N ALA A 86 -13.59 1.33 18.74
CA ALA A 86 -12.31 1.09 18.07
C ALA A 86 -12.44 0.10 16.89
N ALA A 87 -13.19 -0.99 17.08
CA ALA A 87 -13.48 -1.94 16.02
C ALA A 87 -14.31 -1.33 14.89
N PHE A 88 -15.27 -0.46 15.22
CA PHE A 88 -16.03 0.30 14.24
C PHE A 88 -15.16 1.26 13.45
N HIS A 89 -14.27 2.02 14.10
CA HIS A 89 -13.32 2.88 13.40
C HIS A 89 -12.42 2.07 12.45
N ALA A 90 -11.92 0.91 12.88
CA ALA A 90 -11.14 0.03 12.01
C ALA A 90 -11.94 -0.46 10.79
N TYR A 91 -13.22 -0.81 10.99
CA TYR A 91 -14.13 -1.15 9.89
C TYR A 91 -14.37 0.05 8.96
N ARG A 92 -14.80 1.19 9.50
CA ARG A 92 -15.10 2.43 8.77
C ARG A 92 -13.91 2.88 7.92
N ASN A 93 -12.73 2.93 8.52
CA ASN A 93 -11.50 3.37 7.85
C ASN A 93 -11.09 2.44 6.69
N LYS A 94 -11.54 1.18 6.68
CA LYS A 94 -11.24 0.20 5.63
C LYS A 94 -12.37 0.03 4.61
N ARG A 95 -13.63 0.18 5.02
CA ARG A 95 -14.81 -0.25 4.26
C ARG A 95 -15.73 0.90 3.83
N MET A 96 -15.46 2.11 4.32
CA MET A 96 -16.25 3.31 4.04
C MET A 96 -15.37 4.50 3.64
N SER A 97 -14.04 4.32 3.54
CA SER A 97 -13.08 5.42 3.36
C SER A 97 -13.32 6.24 2.09
N LYS A 98 -13.88 5.64 1.03
CA LYS A 98 -14.22 6.37 -0.20
C LYS A 98 -15.30 7.42 0.00
N LEU A 99 -16.13 7.31 1.06
CA LEU A 99 -17.16 8.31 1.37
C LEU A 99 -16.60 9.65 1.86
N ILE A 100 -15.31 9.71 2.20
CA ILE A 100 -14.60 10.98 2.44
C ILE A 100 -14.64 11.87 1.18
N TYR A 101 -14.82 11.27 0.00
CA TYR A 101 -15.01 11.98 -1.26
C TYR A 101 -16.10 13.06 -1.16
N LEU A 102 -17.18 12.82 -0.41
CA LEU A 102 -18.28 13.77 -0.27
C LEU A 102 -17.86 15.08 0.43
N GLU A 103 -17.00 14.97 1.45
CA GLU A 103 -16.47 16.13 2.18
C GLU A 103 -15.40 16.84 1.35
N TRP A 104 -14.61 16.09 0.58
CA TRP A 104 -13.67 16.66 -0.38
C TRP A 104 -14.40 17.40 -1.52
N HIS A 105 -15.45 16.80 -2.09
CA HIS A 105 -16.24 17.35 -3.20
C HIS A 105 -16.86 18.68 -2.82
N ALA A 106 -17.40 18.80 -1.60
CA ALA A 106 -17.98 20.06 -1.10
C ALA A 106 -16.98 21.23 -1.08
N LEU A 107 -15.68 20.97 -1.02
CA LEU A 107 -14.63 21.98 -0.98
C LEU A 107 -13.91 22.18 -2.32
N HIS A 108 -13.78 21.12 -3.11
CA HIS A 108 -12.86 21.06 -4.25
C HIS A 108 -13.48 20.45 -5.50
N GLY A 109 -14.64 19.79 -5.41
CA GLY A 109 -15.20 19.00 -6.51
C GLY A 109 -15.46 19.83 -7.76
N GLN A 110 -15.89 21.08 -7.57
CA GLN A 110 -16.19 22.02 -8.66
C GLN A 110 -14.92 22.56 -9.36
N ASP A 111 -13.73 22.26 -8.85
CA ASP A 111 -12.46 22.72 -9.44
C ASP A 111 -11.97 21.81 -10.58
N TYR A 112 -12.67 20.71 -10.89
CA TYR A 112 -12.23 19.66 -11.81
C TYR A 112 -13.32 19.30 -12.81
N ASP A 113 -12.91 18.93 -14.02
CA ASP A 113 -13.80 18.45 -15.08
C ASP A 113 -14.08 16.95 -14.94
N ALA A 114 -13.10 16.20 -14.41
CA ALA A 114 -13.17 14.75 -14.22
C ALA A 114 -12.37 14.32 -12.99
N VAL A 115 -12.84 13.29 -12.31
CA VAL A 115 -12.16 12.68 -11.17
C VAL A 115 -12.01 11.17 -11.36
N ALA A 116 -10.94 10.63 -10.80
CA ALA A 116 -10.81 9.20 -10.54
C ALA A 116 -10.85 8.96 -9.02
N VAL A 117 -11.61 7.97 -8.56
CA VAL A 117 -11.54 7.49 -7.18
C VAL A 117 -11.05 6.05 -7.19
N CYS A 118 -10.01 5.76 -6.41
CA CYS A 118 -9.35 4.47 -6.49
C CYS A 118 -8.80 3.94 -5.16
N ASP A 119 -8.46 2.66 -5.18
CA ASP A 119 -7.65 2.01 -4.16
C ASP A 119 -6.18 2.43 -4.28
N ASN A 120 -5.39 2.10 -3.26
CA ASN A 120 -3.99 2.53 -3.15
C ASN A 120 -2.97 1.45 -3.59
N ASP A 121 -3.46 0.31 -4.06
CA ASP A 121 -2.68 -0.85 -4.52
C ASP A 121 -2.81 -1.06 -6.04
N LEU A 122 -2.88 0.04 -6.78
CA LEU A 122 -2.86 0.07 -8.24
C LEU A 122 -1.44 0.16 -8.82
N TYR A 123 -1.30 -0.31 -10.05
CA TYR A 123 -0.07 -0.23 -10.82
C TYR A 123 -0.35 0.19 -12.26
N PHE A 124 0.25 1.31 -12.66
CA PHE A 124 0.05 1.90 -13.97
C PHE A 124 1.12 1.42 -14.95
N GLN A 125 0.68 0.88 -16.08
CA GLN A 125 1.55 0.34 -17.12
C GLN A 125 1.58 1.18 -18.39
N ASP A 126 0.53 1.97 -18.61
CA ASP A 126 0.33 2.75 -19.82
C ASP A 126 -0.49 4.02 -19.52
N ASP A 127 -0.55 4.92 -20.49
CA ASP A 127 -1.13 6.25 -20.40
C ASP A 127 -2.61 6.18 -20.00
N VAL A 128 -2.97 6.86 -18.91
CA VAL A 128 -4.33 6.87 -18.35
C VAL A 128 -5.18 8.06 -18.77
N ARG A 129 -4.67 9.02 -19.55
CA ARG A 129 -5.42 10.23 -19.94
C ARG A 129 -6.75 9.90 -20.60
N GLY A 130 -6.77 8.91 -21.49
CA GLY A 130 -7.99 8.43 -22.15
C GLY A 130 -9.04 7.81 -21.21
N LEU A 131 -8.68 7.42 -19.98
CA LEU A 131 -9.65 6.97 -18.97
C LEU A 131 -10.37 8.14 -18.31
N PHE A 132 -9.74 9.30 -18.22
CA PHE A 132 -10.37 10.52 -17.71
C PHE A 132 -11.26 11.18 -18.75
N GLU A 133 -10.93 11.10 -20.04
CA GLU A 133 -11.75 11.68 -21.12
C GLU A 133 -13.16 11.05 -21.15
N GLN A 134 -13.26 9.77 -20.79
CA GLN A 134 -14.53 9.04 -20.70
C GLN A 134 -15.47 9.54 -19.61
N ALA A 135 -14.97 10.27 -18.60
CA ALA A 135 -15.80 10.86 -17.55
C ALA A 135 -16.89 11.81 -18.08
N SER A 136 -16.69 12.36 -19.28
CA SER A 136 -17.62 13.27 -19.94
C SER A 136 -18.93 12.62 -20.41
N ASN A 137 -19.03 11.28 -20.39
CA ASN A 137 -20.24 10.56 -20.81
C ASN A 137 -21.41 10.63 -19.80
N GLY A 138 -21.21 11.23 -18.62
CA GLY A 138 -22.24 11.35 -17.58
C GLY A 138 -22.46 10.06 -16.76
N CYS A 139 -21.61 9.05 -16.93
CA CYS A 139 -21.66 7.78 -16.20
C CYS A 139 -20.48 7.65 -15.23
N ILE A 140 -20.62 6.69 -14.31
CA ILE A 140 -19.52 6.10 -13.55
C ILE A 140 -18.84 5.06 -14.44
N ASN A 141 -17.63 5.37 -14.89
CA ASN A 141 -16.83 4.46 -15.70
C ASN A 141 -16.04 3.51 -14.79
N TYR A 142 -16.14 2.21 -15.05
CA TYR A 142 -15.56 1.15 -14.21
C TYR A 142 -15.09 -0.04 -15.05
N THR A 143 -14.44 -1.01 -14.42
CA THR A 143 -14.23 -2.34 -15.03
C THR A 143 -14.80 -3.41 -14.12
N ALA A 144 -15.54 -4.36 -14.69
CA ALA A 144 -16.07 -5.49 -13.94
C ALA A 144 -14.96 -6.49 -13.58
N GLU A 145 -15.14 -7.25 -12.50
CA GLU A 145 -14.25 -8.36 -12.19
C GLU A 145 -14.41 -9.48 -13.23
N ALA A 146 -13.29 -10.07 -13.64
CA ALA A 146 -13.29 -11.04 -14.74
C ALA A 146 -14.05 -12.33 -14.43
N ASN A 147 -14.16 -12.72 -13.15
CA ASN A 147 -14.81 -13.96 -12.77
C ASN A 147 -16.33 -13.79 -12.59
N PRO A 148 -17.15 -14.66 -13.21
CA PRO A 148 -18.59 -14.61 -13.07
C PRO A 148 -19.06 -15.05 -11.68
N MET A 149 -20.13 -14.42 -11.20
CA MET A 149 -20.77 -14.66 -9.89
C MET A 149 -21.73 -15.85 -9.93
N TYR A 150 -21.21 -17.05 -10.15
CA TYR A 150 -22.03 -18.27 -10.17
C TYR A 150 -22.53 -18.71 -8.78
N PRO A 151 -23.62 -19.50 -8.72
CA PRO A 151 -24.08 -20.12 -7.48
C PRO A 151 -22.96 -20.81 -6.70
N GLY A 152 -22.84 -20.47 -5.41
CA GLY A 152 -21.82 -21.01 -4.51
C GLY A 152 -20.54 -20.18 -4.37
N THR A 153 -20.28 -19.22 -5.27
CA THR A 153 -19.17 -18.25 -5.11
C THR A 153 -19.38 -17.35 -3.89
N SER A 154 -18.31 -16.71 -3.40
CA SER A 154 -18.37 -15.82 -2.24
C SER A 154 -19.31 -14.64 -2.46
N LEU A 155 -19.26 -14.03 -3.65
CA LEU A 155 -20.10 -12.89 -4.03
C LEU A 155 -21.56 -13.29 -4.21
N TRP A 156 -21.83 -14.41 -4.88
CA TRP A 156 -23.19 -14.95 -4.96
C TRP A 156 -23.79 -15.20 -3.57
N LYS A 157 -22.99 -15.73 -2.64
CA LYS A 157 -23.43 -15.93 -1.25
C LYS A 157 -23.75 -14.61 -0.55
N LYS A 158 -22.95 -13.55 -0.76
CA LYS A 158 -23.25 -12.20 -0.24
C LYS A 158 -24.57 -11.68 -0.80
N ASP A 159 -24.76 -11.79 -2.11
CA ASP A 159 -25.97 -11.34 -2.80
C ASP A 159 -27.21 -12.12 -2.35
N LEU A 160 -27.10 -13.44 -2.17
CA LEU A 160 -28.20 -14.23 -1.62
C LEU A 160 -28.56 -13.77 -0.21
N ARG A 161 -27.57 -13.50 0.65
CA ARG A 161 -27.81 -13.03 2.02
C ARG A 161 -28.44 -11.65 2.05
N TYR A 162 -28.07 -10.77 1.14
CA TYR A 162 -28.75 -9.47 0.97
C TYR A 162 -30.23 -9.64 0.70
N ARG A 163 -30.58 -10.42 -0.32
CA ARG A 163 -31.99 -10.67 -0.70
C ARG A 163 -32.78 -11.28 0.45
N GLN A 164 -32.21 -12.25 1.14
CA GLN A 164 -32.85 -12.89 2.30
C GLN A 164 -33.10 -11.92 3.46
N LEU A 165 -32.17 -10.99 3.73
CA LEU A 165 -32.24 -10.09 4.89
C LEU A 165 -33.00 -8.80 4.61
N THR A 166 -33.10 -8.38 3.35
CA THR A 166 -33.81 -7.15 2.95
C THR A 166 -35.17 -7.42 2.32
N GLY A 167 -35.40 -8.63 1.82
CA GLY A 167 -36.60 -9.00 1.06
C GLY A 167 -36.57 -8.54 -0.40
N ASP A 168 -35.47 -7.91 -0.85
CA ASP A 168 -35.31 -7.46 -2.24
C ASP A 168 -34.95 -8.62 -3.16
N TRP A 169 -35.95 -9.42 -3.56
CA TRP A 169 -35.75 -10.53 -4.48
C TRP A 169 -35.56 -10.12 -5.95
N ALA A 170 -35.85 -8.85 -6.27
CA ALA A 170 -35.65 -8.30 -7.60
C ALA A 170 -34.19 -7.88 -7.84
N TYR A 171 -33.40 -7.67 -6.77
CA TYR A 171 -31.98 -7.38 -6.86
C TYR A 171 -31.20 -8.41 -7.69
N ASP A 172 -30.56 -7.89 -8.74
CA ASP A 172 -29.61 -8.60 -9.59
C ASP A 172 -28.26 -7.87 -9.60
N GLY A 173 -27.26 -8.48 -8.96
CA GLY A 173 -25.90 -7.98 -8.92
C GLY A 173 -25.18 -8.00 -10.28
N GLY A 174 -25.77 -8.62 -11.31
CA GLY A 174 -25.17 -8.86 -12.62
C GLY A 174 -24.36 -10.15 -12.68
N LEU A 175 -23.80 -10.45 -13.85
CA LEU A 175 -22.95 -11.62 -14.05
C LEU A 175 -21.56 -11.44 -13.41
N HIS A 176 -21.03 -10.22 -13.45
CA HIS A 176 -19.71 -9.86 -12.97
C HIS A 176 -19.82 -8.74 -11.93
N GLU A 177 -18.94 -8.74 -10.93
CA GLU A 177 -18.95 -7.71 -9.89
C GLU A 177 -18.45 -6.37 -10.45
N VAL A 178 -19.16 -5.29 -10.16
CA VAL A 178 -18.66 -3.93 -10.33
C VAL A 178 -17.49 -3.72 -9.36
N ASN A 179 -16.29 -3.49 -9.87
CA ASN A 179 -15.13 -3.19 -9.04
C ASN A 179 -14.92 -1.67 -8.95
N ILE A 180 -14.91 -1.12 -7.74
CA ILE A 180 -14.67 0.32 -7.51
C ILE A 180 -13.25 0.64 -7.07
N GLY A 181 -12.31 -0.29 -7.31
CA GLY A 181 -10.89 -0.08 -7.07
C GLY A 181 -10.27 0.97 -7.99
N PHE A 182 -10.91 1.26 -9.12
CA PHE A 182 -10.65 2.45 -9.93
C PHE A 182 -11.91 2.80 -10.74
N ILE A 183 -12.46 3.98 -10.51
CA ILE A 183 -13.62 4.50 -11.26
C ILE A 183 -13.40 5.94 -11.67
N THR A 184 -13.90 6.35 -12.83
CA THR A 184 -13.85 7.74 -13.30
C THR A 184 -15.23 8.30 -13.63
N ALA A 185 -15.47 9.56 -13.30
CA ALA A 185 -16.69 10.26 -13.65
C ALA A 185 -16.51 11.77 -13.54
N GLN A 186 -17.52 12.53 -13.98
CA GLN A 186 -17.67 13.92 -13.56
C GLN A 186 -17.85 13.98 -12.03
N PRO A 187 -17.34 15.05 -11.36
CA PRO A 187 -17.38 15.14 -9.90
C PRO A 187 -18.78 15.02 -9.30
N ASP A 188 -19.79 15.64 -9.92
CA ASP A 188 -21.17 15.59 -9.41
C ASP A 188 -21.80 14.20 -9.57
N VAL A 189 -21.50 13.49 -10.66
CA VAL A 189 -21.94 12.11 -10.87
C VAL A 189 -21.31 11.17 -9.83
N MET A 190 -20.01 11.34 -9.57
CA MET A 190 -19.31 10.60 -8.52
C MET A 190 -19.87 10.89 -7.12
N LYS A 191 -20.19 12.16 -6.85
CA LYS A 191 -20.80 12.61 -5.60
C LYS A 191 -22.16 11.95 -5.41
N ASP A 192 -23.03 11.95 -6.41
CA ASP A 192 -24.35 11.33 -6.33
C ASP A 192 -24.27 9.82 -5.99
N LEU A 193 -23.35 9.08 -6.61
CA LEU A 193 -23.08 7.67 -6.27
C LEU A 193 -22.73 7.52 -4.77
N PHE A 194 -21.77 8.30 -4.29
CA PHE A 194 -21.33 8.18 -2.89
C PHE A 194 -22.36 8.70 -1.88
N GLU A 195 -23.21 9.68 -2.25
CA GLU A 195 -24.33 10.11 -1.42
C GLU A 195 -25.37 8.98 -1.27
N GLU A 196 -25.63 8.25 -2.35
CA GLU A 196 -26.53 7.10 -2.33
C GLU A 196 -25.95 5.97 -1.45
N ILE A 197 -24.66 5.64 -1.61
CA ILE A 197 -23.96 4.66 -0.77
C ILE A 197 -24.00 5.08 0.72
N ARG A 198 -23.68 6.35 1.02
CA ARG A 198 -23.73 6.90 2.39
C ARG A 198 -25.12 6.75 3.01
N THR A 199 -26.17 6.99 2.23
CA THR A 199 -27.57 6.91 2.67
C THR A 199 -28.00 5.47 2.95
N ARG A 200 -27.52 4.50 2.15
CA ARG A 200 -27.88 3.08 2.31
C ARG A 200 -27.16 2.40 3.47
N PHE A 201 -25.95 2.83 3.84
CA PHE A 201 -25.14 2.20 4.89
C PHE A 201 -25.86 2.03 6.24
N PRO A 202 -26.49 3.07 6.83
CA PRO A 202 -27.19 2.97 8.11
C PRO A 202 -28.40 2.03 8.10
N GLU A 203 -28.98 1.80 6.92
CA GLU A 203 -30.17 0.96 6.71
C GLU A 203 -29.81 -0.51 6.49
N LEU A 204 -28.52 -0.84 6.30
CA LEU A 204 -28.11 -2.23 6.14
C LEU A 204 -28.39 -3.05 7.41
N PRO A 205 -28.94 -4.27 7.26
CA PRO A 205 -28.96 -5.25 8.33
C PRO A 205 -27.56 -5.42 8.97
N PRO A 206 -27.42 -5.32 10.30
CA PRO A 206 -26.13 -5.40 10.99
C PRO A 206 -25.29 -6.64 10.64
N SER A 207 -25.94 -7.77 10.36
CA SER A 207 -25.28 -9.03 9.97
C SER A 207 -24.60 -8.97 8.60
N LEU A 208 -25.09 -8.16 7.65
CA LEU A 208 -24.41 -7.97 6.38
C LEU A 208 -23.03 -7.32 6.57
N ILE A 209 -22.96 -6.33 7.46
CA ILE A 209 -21.72 -5.64 7.81
C ILE A 209 -20.82 -6.56 8.65
N ARG A 210 -21.33 -7.09 9.76
CA ARG A 210 -20.56 -7.86 10.74
C ARG A 210 -20.10 -9.22 10.21
N ASP A 211 -21.00 -9.99 9.61
CA ASP A 211 -20.76 -11.41 9.29
C ASP A 211 -20.36 -11.59 7.82
N HIS A 212 -20.80 -10.68 6.94
CA HIS A 212 -20.55 -10.77 5.51
C HIS A 212 -19.63 -9.66 4.97
N ASN A 213 -19.08 -8.84 5.86
CA ASN A 213 -18.10 -7.79 5.52
C ASN A 213 -18.56 -6.86 4.39
N TRP A 214 -19.84 -6.51 4.36
CA TRP A 214 -20.37 -5.57 3.38
C TRP A 214 -19.64 -4.23 3.44
N HIS A 215 -19.40 -3.62 2.28
CA HIS A 215 -18.70 -2.34 2.17
C HIS A 215 -19.20 -1.50 0.98
N ASP A 216 -18.52 -0.38 0.73
CA ASP A 216 -18.83 0.56 -0.36
C ASP A 216 -19.04 -0.08 -1.74
N GLN A 217 -18.21 -1.04 -2.15
CA GLN A 217 -18.37 -1.78 -3.41
C GLN A 217 -19.65 -2.62 -3.45
N ASP A 218 -20.01 -3.28 -2.35
CA ASP A 218 -21.25 -4.07 -2.28
C ASP A 218 -22.47 -3.16 -2.45
N LEU A 219 -22.43 -1.94 -1.89
CA LEU A 219 -23.49 -0.95 -2.08
C LEU A 219 -23.46 -0.34 -3.49
N ALA A 220 -22.30 -0.13 -4.11
CA ALA A 220 -22.22 0.29 -5.50
C ALA A 220 -22.88 -0.74 -6.44
N ARG A 221 -22.73 -2.04 -6.15
CA ARG A 221 -23.44 -3.11 -6.88
C ARG A 221 -24.97 -3.02 -6.72
N VAL A 222 -25.46 -2.68 -5.53
CA VAL A 222 -26.89 -2.40 -5.30
C VAL A 222 -27.35 -1.18 -6.11
N VAL A 223 -26.60 -0.08 -6.11
CA VAL A 223 -26.93 1.11 -6.91
C VAL A 223 -26.97 0.76 -8.40
N ARG A 224 -25.96 0.04 -8.92
CA ARG A 224 -25.89 -0.42 -10.31
C ARG A 224 -27.04 -1.34 -10.70
N ALA A 225 -27.50 -2.20 -9.79
CA ALA A 225 -28.68 -3.03 -10.03
C ALA A 225 -29.96 -2.19 -10.20
N THR A 226 -30.08 -1.10 -9.44
CA THR A 226 -31.26 -0.21 -9.52
C THR A 226 -31.20 0.83 -10.64
N ARG A 227 -29.99 1.23 -11.04
CA ARG A 227 -29.71 2.32 -11.99
C ARG A 227 -28.57 1.91 -12.93
N PRO A 228 -28.76 0.89 -13.77
CA PRO A 228 -27.70 0.38 -14.63
C PRO A 228 -27.18 1.44 -15.62
N GLU A 229 -28.02 2.40 -16.02
CA GLU A 229 -27.67 3.51 -16.90
C GLU A 229 -26.63 4.48 -16.31
N LEU A 230 -26.48 4.49 -14.97
CA LEU A 230 -25.46 5.30 -14.29
C LEU A 230 -24.04 4.73 -14.50
N PHE A 231 -23.90 3.48 -14.95
CA PHE A 231 -22.62 2.79 -15.03
C PHE A 231 -22.24 2.46 -16.47
N CYS A 232 -20.98 2.69 -16.81
CA CYS A 232 -20.41 2.36 -18.11
C CYS A 232 -19.11 1.59 -17.93
N GLU A 233 -18.91 0.50 -18.66
CA GLU A 233 -17.64 -0.22 -18.60
C GLU A 233 -16.60 0.45 -19.49
N PHE A 234 -15.37 0.56 -18.98
CA PHE A 234 -14.22 0.91 -19.79
C PHE A 234 -14.04 -0.10 -20.93
N PRO A 235 -13.33 0.27 -22.00
CA PRO A 235 -12.90 -0.70 -23.02
C PRO A 235 -12.21 -1.91 -22.39
N GLU A 236 -12.39 -3.08 -23.02
CA GLU A 236 -11.77 -4.33 -22.59
C GLU A 236 -10.27 -4.17 -22.33
N ASP A 237 -9.77 -4.86 -21.30
CA ASP A 237 -8.39 -4.79 -20.83
C ASP A 237 -7.91 -3.38 -20.39
N SER A 238 -8.79 -2.39 -20.19
CA SER A 238 -8.35 -1.11 -19.61
C SER A 238 -7.77 -1.31 -18.21
N ILE A 239 -8.43 -2.13 -17.40
CA ILE A 239 -8.06 -2.42 -16.02
C ILE A 239 -8.17 -3.92 -15.77
N LEU A 240 -7.13 -4.51 -15.19
CA LEU A 240 -7.16 -5.90 -14.75
C LEU A 240 -7.24 -5.95 -13.23
N HIS A 241 -8.41 -6.33 -12.73
CA HIS A 241 -8.65 -6.57 -11.30
C HIS A 241 -8.22 -7.98 -10.90
N LEU A 242 -7.33 -8.10 -9.91
CA LEU A 242 -6.80 -9.39 -9.48
C LEU A 242 -7.57 -10.02 -8.31
N CYS A 243 -8.48 -9.28 -7.69
CA CYS A 243 -9.45 -9.82 -6.76
C CYS A 243 -10.47 -10.74 -7.45
N GLY A 244 -11.30 -11.43 -6.66
CA GLY A 244 -12.34 -12.33 -7.19
C GLY A 244 -11.84 -13.53 -7.98
N GLY A 245 -10.53 -13.80 -8.01
CA GLY A 245 -9.88 -14.84 -8.79
C GLY A 245 -9.34 -14.38 -10.15
N GLY A 246 -9.31 -13.07 -10.42
CA GLY A 246 -8.59 -12.48 -11.56
C GLY A 246 -7.09 -12.74 -11.54
N MET A 247 -6.51 -13.16 -10.41
CA MET A 247 -5.13 -13.65 -10.31
C MET A 247 -4.75 -14.70 -11.36
N ALA A 248 -5.67 -15.60 -11.70
CA ALA A 248 -5.41 -16.64 -12.70
C ALA A 248 -5.19 -16.07 -14.11
N LEU A 249 -5.64 -14.84 -14.35
CA LEU A 249 -5.55 -14.15 -15.63
C LEU A 249 -4.29 -13.30 -15.76
N ALA A 250 -3.58 -13.01 -14.66
CA ALA A 250 -2.38 -12.19 -14.71
C ALA A 250 -1.13 -13.02 -15.01
N GLU A 251 -0.33 -12.57 -15.98
CA GLU A 251 1.03 -13.05 -16.21
C GLU A 251 2.00 -11.88 -16.19
N GLU A 252 3.04 -11.99 -15.38
CA GLU A 252 4.18 -11.08 -15.42
C GLU A 252 5.22 -11.58 -16.42
N ARG A 253 5.25 -10.99 -17.62
CA ARG A 253 6.20 -11.39 -18.68
C ARG A 253 7.63 -10.93 -18.42
N ARG A 254 7.77 -9.78 -17.76
CA ARG A 254 9.05 -9.22 -17.31
C ARG A 254 8.78 -8.34 -16.08
N PRO A 255 9.79 -8.03 -15.25
CA PRO A 255 9.60 -7.27 -14.02
C PRO A 255 8.79 -5.99 -14.24
N GLY A 256 7.61 -5.92 -13.62
CA GLY A 256 6.71 -4.77 -13.70
C GLY A 256 5.94 -4.63 -15.03
N HIS A 257 5.79 -5.71 -15.78
CA HIS A 257 5.00 -5.77 -17.01
C HIS A 257 4.08 -6.98 -16.99
N PHE A 258 2.81 -6.70 -16.74
CA PHE A 258 1.72 -7.64 -16.58
C PHE A 258 0.84 -7.63 -17.84
N ILE A 259 0.36 -8.82 -18.21
CA ILE A 259 -0.62 -9.00 -19.27
C ILE A 259 -1.81 -9.81 -18.77
N ASN A 260 -2.94 -9.68 -19.45
CA ASN A 260 -4.03 -10.64 -19.38
C ASN A 260 -3.67 -11.87 -20.23
N ARG A 261 -3.61 -13.06 -19.61
CA ARG A 261 -3.25 -14.33 -20.27
C ARG A 261 -4.23 -14.75 -21.36
N LEU A 262 -5.49 -14.34 -21.25
CA LEU A 262 -6.53 -14.72 -22.21
C LEU A 262 -6.43 -13.91 -23.49
N THR A 263 -6.22 -12.60 -23.37
CA THR A 263 -6.19 -11.68 -24.52
C THR A 263 -4.78 -11.41 -25.03
N GLY A 264 -3.76 -11.64 -24.19
CA GLY A 264 -2.36 -11.29 -24.48
C GLY A 264 -2.06 -9.80 -24.35
N THR A 265 -3.05 -8.98 -23.99
CA THR A 265 -2.96 -7.52 -23.89
C THR A 265 -2.37 -7.09 -22.55
N ALA A 266 -1.54 -6.05 -22.57
CA ALA A 266 -1.10 -5.38 -21.34
C ALA A 266 -2.15 -4.35 -20.91
N PRO A 267 -2.81 -4.50 -19.75
CA PRO A 267 -3.81 -3.54 -19.31
C PRO A 267 -3.15 -2.22 -18.88
N LYS A 268 -3.87 -1.10 -19.02
CA LYS A 268 -3.37 0.22 -18.58
C LYS A 268 -3.12 0.24 -17.08
N ILE A 269 -4.01 -0.40 -16.32
CA ILE A 269 -3.95 -0.48 -14.86
C ILE A 269 -4.06 -1.94 -14.42
N VAL A 270 -3.24 -2.33 -13.45
CA VAL A 270 -3.41 -3.58 -12.69
C VAL A 270 -3.82 -3.21 -11.27
N HIS A 271 -4.92 -3.78 -10.78
CA HIS A 271 -5.39 -3.59 -9.40
C HIS A 271 -5.07 -4.83 -8.57
N PHE A 272 -4.14 -4.69 -7.61
CA PHE A 272 -3.69 -5.76 -6.72
C PHE A 272 -4.61 -6.02 -5.50
N GLY A 273 -5.91 -5.81 -5.70
CA GLY A 273 -6.93 -5.93 -4.66
C GLY A 273 -6.87 -7.25 -3.90
N GLY A 274 -7.10 -7.19 -2.59
CA GLY A 274 -7.06 -8.36 -1.72
C GLY A 274 -5.65 -8.87 -1.38
N GLY A 275 -4.59 -8.14 -1.74
CA GLY A 275 -3.21 -8.50 -1.45
C GLY A 275 -2.55 -9.39 -2.51
N ALA A 276 -3.11 -9.39 -3.73
CA ALA A 276 -2.61 -10.11 -4.90
C ALA A 276 -1.14 -9.81 -5.24
N TRP A 277 -0.65 -8.61 -4.87
CA TRP A 277 0.73 -8.19 -5.08
C TRP A 277 1.78 -9.15 -4.48
N LYS A 278 1.42 -9.97 -3.48
CA LYS A 278 2.34 -10.90 -2.80
C LYS A 278 2.95 -11.94 -3.74
N ASP A 279 2.23 -12.30 -4.79
CA ASP A 279 2.65 -13.35 -5.73
C ASP A 279 3.62 -12.84 -6.80
N PHE A 280 3.88 -11.52 -6.84
CA PHE A 280 4.71 -10.88 -7.86
C PHE A 280 5.98 -10.28 -7.24
N ARG A 281 7.12 -10.94 -7.48
CA ARG A 281 8.42 -10.57 -6.87
C ARG A 281 8.89 -9.15 -7.22
N SER A 282 8.48 -8.62 -8.37
CA SER A 282 8.88 -7.29 -8.84
C SER A 282 8.20 -6.14 -8.08
N VAL A 283 7.01 -6.37 -7.53
CA VAL A 283 6.20 -5.33 -6.86
C VAL A 283 6.04 -5.58 -5.37
N ALA A 284 6.08 -6.84 -4.91
CA ALA A 284 5.92 -7.19 -3.51
C ALA A 284 6.83 -6.41 -2.54
N PRO A 285 8.12 -6.13 -2.84
CA PRO A 285 8.97 -5.35 -1.97
C PRO A 285 8.42 -3.95 -1.65
N SER A 286 7.77 -3.28 -2.61
CA SER A 286 7.18 -1.95 -2.41
C SER A 286 6.01 -1.97 -1.42
N PHE A 287 5.24 -3.07 -1.38
CA PHE A 287 4.13 -3.25 -0.45
C PHE A 287 4.58 -3.75 0.94
N GLN A 288 5.82 -4.22 1.07
CA GLN A 288 6.44 -4.67 2.32
C GLN A 288 7.33 -3.60 2.97
N ALA A 289 7.64 -2.52 2.26
CA ALA A 289 8.43 -1.42 2.77
C ALA A 289 7.78 -0.79 4.00
N THR A 290 8.59 -0.46 5.01
CA THR A 290 8.06 0.24 6.19
C THR A 290 7.69 1.67 5.80
N ALA A 291 6.63 2.20 6.41
CA ALA A 291 6.21 3.58 6.15
C ALA A 291 7.33 4.58 6.47
N GLN A 292 8.10 4.34 7.53
CA GLN A 292 9.22 5.19 7.90
C GLN A 292 10.28 5.27 6.80
N ASP A 293 10.69 4.12 6.25
CA ASP A 293 11.70 4.09 5.18
C ASP A 293 11.24 4.87 3.94
N VAL A 294 9.97 4.72 3.57
CA VAL A 294 9.39 5.43 2.41
C VAL A 294 9.34 6.93 2.67
N PHE A 295 8.88 7.35 3.85
CA PHE A 295 8.74 8.76 4.21
C PHE A 295 10.08 9.47 4.31
N ASP A 296 11.07 8.82 4.94
CA ASP A 296 12.40 9.39 5.10
C ASP A 296 13.08 9.60 3.75
N ASN A 297 13.01 8.61 2.86
CA ASN A 297 13.56 8.70 1.51
C ASN A 297 12.95 9.86 0.71
N ALA A 298 11.63 9.99 0.70
CA ALA A 298 10.91 11.01 -0.05
C ALA A 298 11.14 12.43 0.51
N CYS A 299 11.14 12.58 1.84
CA CYS A 299 11.37 13.86 2.49
C CYS A 299 12.84 14.30 2.44
N GLN A 300 13.73 13.48 1.86
CA GLN A 300 15.18 13.62 2.00
C GLN A 300 15.59 13.82 3.46
N ARG A 301 14.81 13.24 4.38
CA ARG A 301 15.21 13.12 5.76
C ARG A 301 16.32 12.11 5.69
N ASN A 302 17.56 12.61 5.72
CA ASN A 302 18.69 11.80 6.10
C ASN A 302 18.21 11.05 7.34
N SER A 303 17.88 9.76 7.21
CA SER A 303 17.46 8.98 8.36
C SER A 303 18.65 9.03 9.29
N GLN A 304 18.63 9.92 10.28
CA GLN A 304 19.74 10.16 11.19
C GLN A 304 19.90 8.99 12.16
N GLY A 305 19.11 7.93 12.02
CA GLY A 305 19.25 6.69 12.76
C GLY A 305 20.52 5.92 12.40
N LEU A 306 21.00 5.15 13.37
CA LEU A 306 22.14 4.26 13.18
C LEU A 306 21.86 3.24 12.08
N ARG A 307 22.76 3.14 11.10
CA ARG A 307 22.74 2.06 10.10
C ARG A 307 24.03 1.26 10.19
N LEU A 308 23.94 -0.05 9.96
CA LEU A 308 25.08 -0.95 10.02
C LEU A 308 24.90 -2.09 9.02
N ALA A 309 25.97 -2.41 8.29
CA ALA A 309 26.00 -3.56 7.39
C ALA A 309 27.35 -4.29 7.46
N ILE A 310 27.31 -5.61 7.25
CA ILE A 310 28.50 -6.46 7.07
C ILE A 310 28.62 -6.77 5.58
N SER A 311 29.66 -6.25 4.94
CA SER A 311 29.96 -6.48 3.51
C SER A 311 30.58 -7.85 3.28
N SER A 312 31.55 -8.25 4.09
CA SER A 312 32.21 -9.57 4.01
C SER A 312 32.50 -10.12 5.40
N ALA A 313 32.52 -11.45 5.51
CA ALA A 313 32.95 -12.18 6.70
C ALA A 313 33.48 -13.56 6.28
N SER A 314 34.80 -13.77 6.36
CA SER A 314 35.48 -15.01 5.99
C SER A 314 36.37 -15.51 7.12
N TYR A 315 36.43 -16.83 7.29
CA TYR A 315 37.28 -17.48 8.27
C TYR A 315 38.12 -18.58 7.62
N ASP A 316 39.44 -18.39 7.67
CA ASP A 316 40.42 -19.35 7.20
C ASP A 316 40.76 -20.31 8.33
N ARG A 317 40.44 -21.60 8.15
CA ARG A 317 40.64 -22.62 9.19
C ARG A 317 42.11 -22.90 9.44
N GLY A 318 42.96 -22.92 8.41
CA GLY A 318 44.38 -23.23 8.54
C GLY A 318 45.14 -22.19 9.38
N SER A 319 44.84 -20.91 9.17
CA SER A 319 45.45 -19.78 9.86
C SER A 319 44.66 -19.30 11.07
N ARG A 320 43.43 -19.80 11.26
CA ARG A 320 42.45 -19.38 12.27
C ARG A 320 42.11 -17.89 12.20
N LEU A 321 42.22 -17.30 11.00
CA LEU A 321 42.04 -15.87 10.79
C LEU A 321 40.61 -15.56 10.37
N LEU A 322 39.89 -14.78 11.19
CA LEU A 322 38.62 -14.16 10.82
C LEU A 322 38.89 -12.78 10.22
N GLN A 323 38.40 -12.55 9.00
CA GLN A 323 38.40 -11.24 8.36
C GLN A 323 36.98 -10.80 8.07
N ALA A 324 36.63 -9.57 8.43
CA ALA A 324 35.32 -9.00 8.15
C ALA A 324 35.43 -7.52 7.81
N SER A 325 34.47 -7.04 7.03
CA SER A 325 34.38 -5.62 6.69
C SER A 325 32.94 -5.18 6.52
N GLY A 326 32.70 -3.87 6.61
CA GLY A 326 31.38 -3.32 6.42
C GLY A 326 31.37 -1.80 6.39
N TRP A 327 30.16 -1.25 6.54
CA TRP A 327 29.93 0.19 6.62
C TRP A 327 28.89 0.50 7.67
N TYR A 328 28.90 1.74 8.14
CA TYR A 328 27.94 2.25 9.09
C TYR A 328 27.52 3.69 8.76
N VAL A 329 26.39 4.10 9.32
CA VAL A 329 25.95 5.49 9.42
C VAL A 329 25.72 5.76 10.90
N ALA A 330 26.38 6.78 11.43
CA ALA A 330 26.13 7.27 12.78
C ALA A 330 25.95 8.80 12.71
N PRO A 331 24.85 9.35 13.26
CA PRO A 331 24.63 10.78 13.24
C PRO A 331 25.77 11.53 13.94
N SER A 332 26.04 12.74 13.46
CA SER A 332 27.11 13.60 13.98
C SER A 332 26.76 14.13 15.37
N GLY A 333 27.07 13.36 16.41
CA GLY A 333 27.06 13.78 17.81
C GLY A 333 28.49 13.80 18.37
N ALA A 334 28.75 14.58 19.42
CA ALA A 334 30.07 14.82 19.98
C ALA A 334 30.85 13.56 20.45
N THR A 335 30.23 12.37 20.41
CA THR A 335 30.85 11.09 20.77
C THR A 335 31.03 10.22 19.53
N PRO A 336 32.27 9.80 19.19
CA PRO A 336 32.49 8.87 18.08
C PRO A 336 31.74 7.55 18.31
N PRO A 337 31.14 6.95 17.26
CA PRO A 337 30.43 5.69 17.40
C PRO A 337 31.39 4.57 17.83
N SER A 338 30.89 3.69 18.70
CA SER A 338 31.60 2.46 19.07
C SER A 338 31.05 1.30 18.25
N LEU A 339 31.93 0.46 17.71
CA LEU A 339 31.54 -0.75 16.99
C LEU A 339 32.19 -1.96 17.65
N VAL A 340 31.43 -3.03 17.79
CA VAL A 340 31.86 -4.27 18.44
C VAL A 340 31.53 -5.46 17.56
N ILE A 341 32.47 -6.39 17.43
CA ILE A 341 32.29 -7.65 16.70
C ILE A 341 32.17 -8.80 17.69
N SER A 342 31.16 -9.64 17.50
CA SER A 342 30.98 -10.88 18.23
C SER A 342 30.72 -12.04 17.26
N THR A 343 30.95 -13.26 17.75
CA THR A 343 30.60 -14.50 17.03
C THR A 343 29.75 -15.39 17.91
N SER A 344 28.92 -16.23 17.28
CA SER A 344 28.06 -17.18 18.00
C SER A 344 28.82 -18.20 18.87
N ALA A 345 30.11 -18.44 18.58
CA ALA A 345 30.91 -19.44 19.28
C ALA A 345 31.88 -18.85 20.32
N ALA A 346 32.50 -17.69 20.03
CA ALA A 346 33.52 -17.09 20.90
C ALA A 346 32.99 -15.93 21.76
N GLY A 347 31.73 -15.51 21.58
CA GLY A 347 31.22 -14.30 22.20
C GLY A 347 31.88 -13.05 21.62
N LEU A 348 32.33 -12.13 22.47
CA LEU A 348 33.01 -10.90 22.06
C LEU A 348 34.34 -11.21 21.34
N ALA A 349 34.44 -10.90 20.05
CA ALA A 349 35.62 -11.16 19.24
C ALA A 349 36.58 -9.97 19.21
N GLY A 350 36.08 -8.73 19.27
CA GLY A 350 36.92 -7.52 19.39
C GLY A 350 36.28 -6.24 18.85
N ILE A 351 37.09 -5.21 18.70
CA ILE A 351 36.72 -3.88 18.17
C ILE A 351 37.36 -3.73 16.78
N PRO A 352 36.61 -3.37 15.73
CA PRO A 352 37.17 -3.18 14.39
C PRO A 352 37.87 -1.83 14.26
N VAL A 353 38.71 -1.72 13.23
CA VAL A 353 39.29 -0.45 12.80
C VAL A 353 38.26 0.29 11.97
N LEU A 354 37.93 1.53 12.35
CA LEU A 354 37.06 2.40 11.57
C LEU A 354 37.86 3.11 10.48
N GLY A 355 37.28 3.18 9.29
CA GLY A 355 37.88 3.78 8.09
C GLY A 355 36.99 4.85 7.47
N PRO A 356 37.49 5.53 6.41
CA PRO A 356 36.72 6.55 5.71
C PRO A 356 35.42 5.97 5.12
N PRO A 357 34.39 6.80 4.92
CA PRO A 357 33.13 6.32 4.35
C PRO A 357 33.33 5.82 2.93
N ARG A 358 32.53 4.81 2.55
CA ARG A 358 32.42 4.42 1.15
C ARG A 358 31.80 5.56 0.34
N PRO A 359 32.31 5.90 -0.86
CA PRO A 359 31.80 7.03 -1.65
C PRO A 359 30.30 6.99 -1.94
N ASP A 360 29.74 5.81 -2.20
CA ASP A 360 28.30 5.61 -2.48
C ASP A 360 27.41 5.81 -1.26
N VAL A 361 27.93 5.51 -0.06
CA VAL A 361 27.25 5.73 1.23
C VAL A 361 27.42 7.18 1.66
N ALA A 362 28.61 7.75 1.50
CA ALA A 362 28.93 9.15 1.81
C ALA A 362 28.07 10.14 1.04
N ALA A 363 27.78 9.84 -0.23
CA ALA A 363 26.91 10.67 -1.08
C ALA A 363 25.48 10.80 -0.54
N ARG A 364 25.03 9.87 0.32
CA ARG A 364 23.67 9.81 0.87
C ARG A 364 23.61 10.10 2.36
N TYR A 365 24.67 9.83 3.11
CA TYR A 365 24.68 9.94 4.57
C TYR A 365 25.94 10.66 5.06
N ALA A 366 25.78 11.92 5.45
CA ALA A 366 26.77 12.64 6.24
C ALA A 366 26.94 11.94 7.61
N GLY A 367 28.17 11.62 8.01
CA GLY A 367 28.45 10.81 9.22
C GLY A 367 28.56 9.30 8.99
N SER A 368 28.72 8.86 7.73
CA SER A 368 29.04 7.46 7.42
C SER A 368 30.52 7.13 7.64
N GLY A 369 30.81 5.85 7.76
CA GLY A 369 32.18 5.31 7.82
C GLY A 369 32.24 3.86 7.34
N SER A 370 33.45 3.37 7.13
CA SER A 370 33.70 1.94 6.90
C SER A 370 34.32 1.30 8.14
N TRP A 371 34.32 -0.02 8.20
CA TRP A 371 35.04 -0.74 9.25
C TRP A 371 35.66 -2.02 8.70
N THR A 372 36.80 -2.41 9.27
CA THR A 372 37.49 -3.66 9.00
C THR A 372 37.87 -4.35 10.31
N PHE A 373 37.78 -5.66 10.34
CA PHE A 373 38.10 -6.49 11.48
C PHE A 373 38.97 -7.65 11.04
N SER A 374 40.02 -7.92 11.82
CA SER A 374 40.90 -9.06 11.60
C SER A 374 41.36 -9.59 12.96
N ALA A 375 41.04 -10.83 13.28
CA ALA A 375 41.46 -11.46 14.53
C ALA A 375 41.70 -12.96 14.36
N ARG A 376 42.65 -13.50 15.12
CA ARG A 376 42.81 -14.95 15.26
C ARG A 376 41.87 -15.45 16.35
N LEU A 377 40.99 -16.37 16.00
CA LEU A 377 39.97 -16.91 16.91
C LEU A 377 40.13 -18.44 17.06
N PRO A 378 39.65 -19.04 18.16
CA PRO A 378 39.47 -20.49 18.25
C PRO A 378 38.64 -21.03 17.07
N ASP A 379 38.72 -22.35 16.85
CA ASP A 379 38.04 -22.99 15.72
C ASP A 379 36.53 -22.67 15.73
N LEU A 380 36.07 -22.01 14.66
CA LEU A 380 34.67 -21.62 14.51
C LEU A 380 33.87 -22.77 13.85
N PRO A 381 32.67 -23.09 14.34
CA PRO A 381 31.83 -24.12 13.74
C PRO A 381 31.41 -23.72 12.32
N ALA A 382 31.19 -24.73 11.47
CA ALA A 382 30.60 -24.53 10.15
C ALA A 382 29.21 -23.87 10.29
N GLY A 383 28.95 -22.80 9.54
CA GLY A 383 27.73 -22.02 9.67
C GLY A 383 27.72 -21.03 10.84
N GLY A 384 28.87 -20.79 11.49
CA GLY A 384 29.01 -19.73 12.50
C GLY A 384 28.56 -18.37 11.98
N THR A 385 27.98 -17.55 12.86
CA THR A 385 27.49 -16.21 12.52
C THR A 385 28.36 -15.15 13.18
N LEU A 386 28.70 -14.12 12.41
CA LEU A 386 29.31 -12.88 12.89
C LEU A 386 28.19 -11.86 13.15
N GLU A 387 28.23 -11.21 14.31
CA GLU A 387 27.38 -10.07 14.63
C GLU A 387 28.25 -8.82 14.81
N ALA A 388 27.87 -7.74 14.13
CA ALA A 388 28.41 -6.41 14.36
C ALA A 388 27.37 -5.61 15.14
N THR A 389 27.80 -4.93 16.19
CA THR A 389 26.96 -4.02 17.00
C THR A 389 27.54 -2.62 16.95
N LEU A 390 26.74 -1.67 16.49
CA LEU A 390 27.05 -0.24 16.46
C LEU A 390 26.32 0.45 17.61
N ILE A 391 27.03 1.27 18.37
CA ILE A 391 26.54 2.00 19.53
C ILE A 391 26.89 3.48 19.35
N SER A 392 25.90 4.36 19.41
CA SER A 392 26.12 5.81 19.35
C SER A 392 25.00 6.54 20.07
N SER A 393 25.34 7.51 20.91
CA SER A 393 24.39 8.41 21.59
C SER A 393 23.23 7.73 22.33
N GLY A 394 23.43 6.50 22.82
CA GLY A 394 22.41 5.72 23.53
C GLY A 394 21.63 4.73 22.65
N ASP A 395 21.76 4.83 21.32
CA ASP A 395 21.14 3.91 20.37
C ASP A 395 22.05 2.73 20.01
N ILE A 396 21.43 1.61 19.64
CA ILE A 396 22.12 0.36 19.28
C ILE A 396 21.55 -0.19 17.96
N GLN A 397 22.43 -0.48 17.00
CA GLN A 397 22.09 -1.19 15.77
C GLN A 397 22.92 -2.47 15.63
N ARG A 398 22.28 -3.57 15.22
CA ARG A 398 22.95 -4.87 15.02
C ARG A 398 22.82 -5.35 13.58
N ALA A 399 23.87 -5.98 13.07
CA ALA A 399 23.89 -6.67 11.79
C ALA A 399 24.49 -8.06 11.97
N ARG A 400 23.97 -9.06 11.24
CA ARG A 400 24.44 -10.45 11.30
C ARG A 400 24.77 -10.96 9.90
N LYS A 401 25.84 -11.75 9.80
CA LYS A 401 26.23 -12.43 8.55
C LYS A 401 26.85 -13.79 8.85
N THR A 402 26.49 -14.80 8.06
CA THR A 402 27.14 -16.11 8.10
C THR A 402 28.61 -15.98 7.68
N ILE A 403 29.49 -16.62 8.43
CA ILE A 403 30.93 -16.62 8.16
C ILE A 403 31.21 -17.65 7.07
N GLU A 404 31.79 -17.19 5.97
CA GLU A 404 32.24 -18.06 4.88
C GLU A 404 33.54 -18.75 5.30
N GLN A 405 33.53 -20.09 5.33
CA GLN A 405 34.73 -20.84 5.70
C GLN A 405 35.58 -21.09 4.46
N THR A 406 36.83 -20.64 4.52
CA THR A 406 37.86 -20.93 3.52
C THR A 406 38.81 -21.97 4.09
N GLY A 407 39.26 -22.87 3.22
CA GLY A 407 40.07 -24.06 3.58
C GLY A 407 41.32 -23.73 4.37
#